data_AF-C4P987-F1
#
_entry.id   AF-C4P987-F1
#
_cell.length_a   1.000
_cell.length_b   1.000
_cell.length_c   1.000
_cell.angle_alpha   90.00
_cell.angle_beta   90.00
_cell.angle_gamma   90.00
#
_symmetry.space_group_name_H-M   'P 1'
#
loop_
_entity.id
_entity.type
_entity.pdbx_description
1 polymer ?
#
loop_
_entity_poly.entity_id
_entity_poly.type
_entity_poly.pdbx_seq_one_letter_code
_entity_poly.pdbx_strand_id
1 'polypeptide(L)'
;WIMASACAVPPLVGWSRYIPEGMQCSCGVDYYTRAEGFNNESFVVYMFVCHFLAPLTIVFFCYGRLLCAVKEAAAAQQESETTQRAEREVTRMVVLMVIAFLVCWVPYAGVAWWIFTHQGAEFGPVLMTIPAFFAKSSSIYNPMIYICM
;
A
#
# COMPACT_ATOMS: atom_id res chain seq x y z
N TRP A 1 0.79 15.26 1.96
CA TRP A 1 1.61 16.03 1.00
C TRP A 1 3.10 15.83 1.19
N ILE A 2 3.71 16.20 2.33
CA ILE A 2 5.17 16.03 2.56
C ILE A 2 5.65 14.61 2.24
N MET A 3 5.04 13.58 2.84
CA MET A 3 5.42 12.18 2.56
C MET A 3 5.20 11.74 1.11
N ALA A 4 4.19 12.29 0.44
CA ALA A 4 3.94 12.01 -0.97
C ALA A 4 5.02 12.64 -1.86
N SER A 5 5.37 13.91 -1.60
CA SER A 5 6.48 14.60 -2.27
C SER A 5 7.81 13.90 -2.02
N ALA A 6 8.04 13.38 -0.81
CA ALA A 6 9.22 12.63 -0.46
C ALA A 6 9.36 11.29 -1.23
N CYS A 7 8.29 10.80 -1.87
CA CYS A 7 8.35 9.68 -2.81
C CYS A 7 8.39 10.16 -4.27
N ALA A 8 7.59 11.16 -4.65
CA ALA A 8 7.39 11.54 -6.05
C ALA A 8 8.48 12.48 -6.61
N VAL A 9 9.08 13.31 -5.77
CA VAL A 9 10.08 14.29 -6.21
C VAL A 9 11.48 13.68 -6.42
N PRO A 10 11.99 12.77 -5.57
CA PRO A 10 13.36 12.28 -5.73
C PRO A 10 13.68 11.67 -7.11
N PRO A 11 12.78 10.91 -7.77
CA PRO A 11 13.01 10.41 -9.13
C PRO A 11 13.13 11.51 -10.20
N LEU A 12 12.65 12.72 -9.93
CA LEU A 12 12.80 13.89 -10.82
C LEU A 12 14.16 14.57 -10.67
N VAL A 13 14.83 14.36 -9.53
CA VAL A 13 16.09 15.03 -9.17
C VAL A 13 17.27 14.05 -9.05
N GLY A 14 17.11 12.80 -9.52
CA GLY A 14 18.20 11.84 -9.70
C GLY A 14 18.30 10.73 -8.64
N TRP A 15 17.35 10.62 -7.70
CA TRP A 15 17.26 9.46 -6.81
C TRP A 15 16.12 8.54 -7.25
N SER A 16 16.48 7.43 -7.90
CA SER A 16 15.66 6.69 -8.86
C SER A 16 15.26 7.55 -10.08
N ARG A 17 14.35 7.07 -10.92
CA ARG A 17 13.87 7.72 -12.14
C ARG A 17 12.48 7.23 -12.53
N TYR A 18 11.77 8.02 -13.34
CA TYR A 18 10.53 7.59 -13.97
C TYR A 18 10.81 6.94 -15.32
N ILE A 19 10.31 5.71 -15.52
CA ILE A 19 10.44 4.95 -16.76
C ILE A 19 9.11 4.29 -17.13
N PRO A 20 8.89 3.93 -18.41
CA PRO A 20 7.75 3.11 -18.79
C PRO A 20 7.82 1.71 -18.14
N GLU A 21 6.76 1.32 -17.44
CA GLU A 21 6.66 0.07 -16.69
C GLU A 21 5.81 -0.98 -17.42
N GLY A 22 6.10 -2.27 -17.19
CA GLY A 22 5.34 -3.39 -17.75
C GLY A 22 5.21 -3.34 -19.26
N MET A 23 3.97 -3.21 -19.77
CA MET A 23 3.68 -3.10 -21.20
C MET A 23 4.18 -1.80 -21.87
N GLN A 24 4.90 -0.95 -21.15
CA GLN A 24 5.52 0.28 -21.66
C GLN A 24 4.52 1.40 -22.04
N CYS A 25 3.24 1.25 -21.66
CA CYS A 25 2.19 2.24 -21.90
C CYS A 25 1.88 3.11 -20.66
N SER A 26 2.50 2.84 -19.52
CA SER A 26 2.36 3.57 -18.25
C SER A 26 3.74 3.92 -17.73
N CYS A 27 3.93 5.12 -17.17
CA CYS A 27 5.18 5.48 -16.50
C CYS A 27 5.04 5.28 -14.99
N GLY A 28 6.09 4.74 -14.39
CA GLY A 28 6.21 4.48 -12.96
C GLY A 28 7.62 4.71 -12.47
N VAL A 29 7.82 4.60 -11.16
CA VAL A 29 9.15 4.62 -10.56
C VAL A 29 9.93 3.38 -11.02
N ASP A 30 11.21 3.54 -11.29
CA ASP A 30 12.12 2.45 -11.58
C ASP A 30 12.47 1.65 -10.31
N TYR A 31 11.69 0.59 -10.05
CA TYR A 31 11.89 -0.32 -8.92
C TYR A 31 12.58 -1.65 -9.32
N TYR A 32 12.94 -1.82 -10.59
CA TYR A 32 13.34 -3.13 -11.13
C TYR A 32 14.59 -3.12 -12.01
N THR A 33 15.06 -1.95 -12.46
CA THR A 33 16.35 -1.86 -13.17
C THR A 33 17.45 -1.33 -12.25
N ARG A 34 18.70 -1.48 -12.68
CA ARG A 34 19.88 -0.93 -12.00
C ARG A 34 20.61 0.01 -12.93
N ALA A 35 20.15 1.25 -12.94
CA ALA A 35 20.82 2.31 -13.69
C ALA A 35 21.93 2.92 -12.83
N GLU A 36 23.15 2.93 -13.37
CA GLU A 36 24.27 3.64 -12.75
C GLU A 36 23.92 5.13 -12.60
N GLY A 37 24.29 5.71 -11.45
CA GLY A 37 24.04 7.13 -11.13
C GLY A 37 22.68 7.46 -10.52
N PHE A 38 21.70 6.54 -10.55
CA PHE A 38 20.35 6.80 -10.00
C PHE A 38 20.10 6.17 -8.62
N ASN A 39 20.94 5.26 -8.16
CA ASN A 39 20.84 4.62 -6.83
C ASN A 39 19.49 3.94 -6.56
N ASN A 40 18.90 3.27 -7.57
CA ASN A 40 17.58 2.62 -7.50
C ASN A 40 17.42 1.69 -6.28
N GLU A 41 18.47 0.94 -5.92
CA GLU A 41 18.44 0.02 -4.78
C GLU A 41 18.10 0.72 -3.46
N SER A 42 18.81 1.82 -3.16
CA SER A 42 18.55 2.61 -1.96
C SER A 42 17.15 3.22 -1.96
N PHE A 43 16.64 3.62 -3.14
CA PHE A 43 15.30 4.16 -3.29
C PHE A 43 14.22 3.08 -3.05
N VAL A 44 14.41 1.86 -3.57
CA VAL A 44 13.50 0.74 -3.35
C VAL A 44 13.43 0.36 -1.87
N VAL A 45 14.58 0.30 -1.18
CA VAL A 45 14.63 0.03 0.26
C VAL A 45 13.90 1.14 1.05
N TYR A 46 14.16 2.41 0.70
CA TYR A 46 13.45 3.56 1.28
C TYR A 46 11.92 3.46 1.08
N MET A 47 11.47 3.20 -0.15
CA MET A 47 10.05 3.03 -0.46
C MET A 47 9.42 1.88 0.32
N PHE A 48 10.11 0.74 0.42
CA PHE A 48 9.61 -0.42 1.14
C PHE A 48 9.48 -0.14 2.65
N VAL A 49 10.46 0.51 3.26
CA VAL A 49 10.46 0.79 4.71
C VAL A 49 9.52 1.95 5.05
N CYS A 50 9.72 3.11 4.42
CA CYS A 50 9.04 4.36 4.78
C CYS A 50 7.63 4.48 4.18
N HIS A 51 7.39 3.92 3.00
CA HIS A 51 6.14 4.10 2.25
C HIS A 51 5.28 2.84 2.18
N PHE A 52 5.78 1.69 2.65
CA PHE A 52 4.99 0.47 2.79
C PHE A 52 4.94 -0.05 4.24
N LEU A 53 6.08 -0.44 4.83
CA LEU A 53 6.09 -1.05 6.17
C LEU A 53 5.62 -0.07 7.26
N ALA A 54 6.10 1.17 7.28
CA ALA A 54 5.66 2.13 8.29
C ALA A 54 4.15 2.42 8.21
N PRO A 55 3.55 2.73 7.04
CA PRO A 55 2.10 2.84 6.91
C PRO A 55 1.35 1.56 7.29
N LEU A 56 1.83 0.38 6.88
CA LEU A 56 1.25 -0.91 7.24
C LEU A 56 1.20 -1.07 8.77
N THR A 57 2.31 -0.87 9.47
CA THR A 57 2.39 -0.97 10.93
C THR A 57 1.45 0.02 11.61
N ILE A 58 1.40 1.27 11.15
CA ILE A 58 0.51 2.30 11.71
C ILE A 58 -0.97 1.90 11.53
N VAL A 59 -1.36 1.46 10.34
CA VAL A 59 -2.73 1.02 10.03
C VAL A 59 -3.14 -0.15 10.93
N PHE A 60 -2.31 -1.19 11.01
CA PHE A 60 -2.60 -2.35 11.85
C PHE A 60 -2.67 -2.00 13.33
N PHE A 61 -1.75 -1.17 13.82
CA PHE A 61 -1.74 -0.76 15.22
C PHE A 61 -2.96 0.09 15.57
N CYS A 62 -3.21 1.17 14.82
CA CYS A 62 -4.31 2.09 15.09
C CYS A 62 -5.67 1.39 15.00
N TYR A 63 -5.92 0.62 13.95
CA TYR A 63 -7.18 -0.10 13.80
C TYR A 63 -7.31 -1.27 14.77
N GLY A 64 -6.22 -1.97 15.08
CA GLY A 64 -6.24 -3.00 16.12
C GLY A 64 -6.65 -2.44 17.48
N ARG A 65 -6.06 -1.29 17.87
CA ARG A 65 -6.43 -0.58 19.10
C ARG A 65 -7.87 -0.09 19.08
N LEU A 66 -8.35 0.42 17.94
CA LEU A 66 -9.75 0.82 17.77
C LEU A 66 -10.70 -0.36 18.00
N LEU A 67 -10.44 -1.51 17.37
CA LEU A 67 -11.28 -2.70 17.51
C LEU A 67 -11.29 -3.22 18.96
N CYS A 68 -10.15 -3.21 19.65
CA CYS A 68 -10.09 -3.54 21.07
C CYS A 68 -11.00 -2.61 21.89
N ALA A 69 -10.88 -1.30 21.70
CA ALA A 69 -11.66 -0.31 22.46
C ALA A 69 -13.18 -0.43 22.18
N VAL A 70 -13.57 -0.61 20.92
CA VAL A 70 -14.99 -0.76 20.55
C VAL A 70 -15.56 -2.07 21.09
N LYS A 71 -14.78 -3.15 21.06
CA LYS A 71 -15.19 -4.44 21.63
C LYS A 71 -15.35 -4.37 23.16
N GLU A 72 -14.46 -3.67 23.86
CA GLU A 72 -14.59 -3.44 25.31
C GLU A 72 -15.84 -2.62 25.64
N ALA A 73 -16.12 -1.56 24.88
CA ALA A 73 -17.33 -0.75 25.04
C ALA A 73 -18.61 -1.56 24.79
N ALA A 74 -18.63 -2.39 23.74
CA ALA A 74 -19.75 -3.28 23.44
C ALA A 74 -19.93 -4.36 24.53
N ALA A 75 -18.86 -4.87 25.11
CA ALA A 75 -18.94 -5.83 26.22
C ALA A 75 -19.48 -5.18 27.52
N ALA A 76 -19.20 -3.90 27.75
CA ALA A 76 -19.76 -3.16 28.89
C ALA A 76 -21.25 -2.81 28.71
N GLN A 77 -21.73 -2.72 27.46
CA GLN A 77 -23.10 -2.33 27.11
C GLN A 77 -23.80 -3.43 26.29
N GLN A 78 -23.86 -4.65 26.83
CA GLN A 78 -24.46 -5.80 26.14
C GLN A 78 -25.95 -5.62 25.83
N GLU A 79 -26.69 -4.92 26.69
CA GLU A 79 -28.12 -4.64 26.52
C GLU A 79 -28.41 -3.60 25.42
N SER A 80 -27.40 -2.86 24.94
CA SER A 80 -27.57 -1.80 23.94
C SER A 80 -27.43 -2.34 22.52
N GLU A 81 -28.55 -2.60 21.85
CA GLU A 81 -28.57 -3.04 20.44
C GLU A 81 -27.85 -2.07 19.50
N THR A 82 -27.97 -0.76 19.75
CA THR A 82 -27.30 0.27 18.96
C THR A 82 -25.78 0.18 19.07
N THR A 83 -25.27 -0.12 20.27
CA THR A 83 -23.83 -0.29 20.53
C THR A 83 -23.29 -1.57 19.89
N GLN A 84 -24.03 -2.68 19.98
CA GLN A 84 -23.65 -3.93 19.30
C GLN A 84 -23.66 -3.78 17.78
N ARG A 85 -24.64 -3.07 17.23
CA ARG A 85 -24.70 -2.77 15.80
C ARG A 85 -23.52 -1.91 15.36
N ALA A 86 -23.20 -0.86 16.13
CA ALA A 86 -22.05 -0.01 15.86
C ALA A 86 -20.72 -0.79 15.88
N GLU A 87 -20.53 -1.69 16.85
CA GLU A 87 -19.36 -2.57 16.90
C GLU A 87 -19.22 -3.40 15.62
N ARG A 88 -20.30 -4.08 15.21
CA ARG A 88 -20.27 -4.92 14.00
C ARG A 88 -19.97 -4.11 12.74
N GLU A 89 -20.56 -2.92 12.61
CA GLU A 89 -20.35 -2.03 11.48
C GLU A 89 -18.90 -1.51 11.45
N VAL A 90 -18.36 -1.05 12.59
CA VAL A 90 -16.96 -0.59 12.69
C VAL A 90 -16.00 -1.73 12.38
N THR A 91 -16.22 -2.91 12.94
CA THR A 91 -15.40 -4.10 12.67
C THR A 91 -15.43 -4.46 11.19
N ARG A 92 -16.60 -4.45 10.54
CA ARG A 92 -16.73 -4.68 9.10
C ARG A 92 -15.92 -3.66 8.30
N MET A 93 -16.07 -2.38 8.61
CA MET A 93 -15.39 -1.29 7.90
C MET A 93 -13.87 -1.40 8.03
N VAL A 94 -13.35 -1.61 9.24
CA VAL A 94 -11.91 -1.78 9.49
C VAL A 94 -11.34 -2.95 8.70
N VAL A 95 -12.03 -4.10 8.70
CA VAL A 95 -11.57 -5.27 7.93
C VAL A 95 -11.51 -4.97 6.44
N LEU A 96 -12.51 -4.30 5.88
CA LEU A 96 -12.52 -3.89 4.47
C LEU A 96 -11.38 -2.92 4.15
N MET A 97 -11.13 -1.92 5.01
CA MET A 97 -10.05 -0.95 4.83
C MET A 97 -8.67 -1.61 4.85
N VAL A 98 -8.44 -2.56 5.76
CA VAL A 98 -7.18 -3.33 5.84
C VAL A 98 -7.01 -4.22 4.60
N ILE A 99 -8.05 -4.93 4.18
CA ILE A 99 -8.00 -5.76 2.96
C ILE A 99 -7.71 -4.89 1.74
N ALA A 100 -8.38 -3.74 1.61
CA ALA A 100 -8.15 -2.81 0.51
C ALA A 100 -6.71 -2.29 0.48
N PHE A 101 -6.14 -1.95 1.64
CA PHE A 101 -4.73 -1.56 1.74
C PHE A 101 -3.79 -2.68 1.27
N LEU A 102 -4.02 -3.91 1.74
CA LEU A 102 -3.20 -5.07 1.38
C LEU A 102 -3.29 -5.38 -0.12
N VAL A 103 -4.50 -5.46 -0.67
CA VAL A 103 -4.75 -5.70 -2.09
C VAL A 103 -4.08 -4.62 -2.95
N CYS A 104 -4.12 -3.36 -2.52
CA CYS A 104 -3.49 -2.25 -3.23
C CYS A 104 -1.97 -2.37 -3.30
N TRP A 105 -1.32 -2.61 -2.16
CA TRP A 105 0.11 -2.32 -2.01
C TRP A 105 1.00 -3.56 -1.88
N VAL A 106 0.48 -4.68 -1.36
CA VAL A 106 1.25 -5.93 -1.24
C VAL A 106 1.76 -6.42 -2.61
N PRO A 107 1.00 -6.35 -3.71
CA PRO A 107 1.53 -6.73 -5.03
C PRO A 107 2.78 -5.95 -5.42
N TYR A 108 2.79 -4.63 -5.22
CA TYR A 108 3.95 -3.79 -5.52
C TYR A 108 5.12 -4.08 -4.59
N ALA A 109 4.88 -4.08 -3.28
CA ALA A 109 5.91 -4.36 -2.29
C ALA A 109 6.53 -5.75 -2.50
N GLY A 110 5.72 -6.76 -2.78
CA GLY A 110 6.14 -8.13 -3.03
C GLY A 110 6.98 -8.26 -4.30
N VAL A 111 6.51 -7.72 -5.44
CA VAL A 111 7.26 -7.80 -6.70
C VAL A 111 8.56 -7.00 -6.62
N ALA A 112 8.54 -5.77 -6.09
CA ALA A 112 9.75 -4.97 -5.95
C ALA A 112 10.78 -5.63 -5.03
N TRP A 113 10.34 -6.20 -3.90
CA TRP A 113 11.23 -6.91 -2.97
C TRP A 113 11.78 -8.22 -3.55
N TRP A 114 10.94 -8.95 -4.31
CA TRP A 114 11.37 -10.15 -5.00
C TRP A 114 12.46 -9.84 -6.03
N ILE A 115 12.26 -8.81 -6.87
CA ILE A 115 13.28 -8.37 -7.85
C ILE A 115 14.55 -7.89 -7.15
N PHE A 116 14.41 -7.17 -6.04
CA PHE A 116 15.56 -6.70 -5.24
C PHE A 116 16.42 -7.86 -4.70
N THR A 117 15.78 -8.95 -4.26
CA THR A 117 16.45 -10.12 -3.69
C THR A 117 16.92 -11.14 -4.72
N HIS A 118 16.28 -11.22 -5.89
CA HIS A 118 16.60 -12.16 -6.96
C HIS A 118 17.28 -11.44 -8.12
N GLN A 119 18.48 -10.92 -7.84
CA GLN A 119 19.26 -10.13 -8.78
C GLN A 119 19.65 -10.99 -9.99
N GLY A 120 19.39 -10.48 -11.21
CA GLY A 120 19.66 -11.20 -12.46
C GLY A 120 18.54 -12.16 -12.90
N ALA A 121 17.43 -12.25 -12.16
CA ALA A 121 16.24 -12.94 -12.63
C ALA A 121 15.58 -12.16 -13.78
N GLU A 122 15.15 -12.88 -14.82
CA GLU A 122 14.34 -12.31 -15.89
C GLU A 122 12.85 -12.30 -15.48
N PHE A 123 12.16 -11.22 -15.84
CA PHE A 123 10.73 -11.06 -15.58
C PHE A 123 10.03 -10.48 -16.80
N GLY A 124 8.83 -10.99 -17.07
CA GLY A 124 8.02 -10.55 -18.20
C GLY A 124 7.19 -9.29 -17.90
N PRO A 125 6.67 -8.62 -18.94
CA PRO A 125 5.88 -7.40 -18.80
C PRO A 125 4.57 -7.62 -18.01
N VAL A 126 4.00 -8.83 -18.05
CA VAL A 126 2.79 -9.18 -17.29
C VAL A 126 3.04 -9.14 -15.79
N LEU A 127 4.16 -9.68 -15.31
CA LEU A 127 4.51 -9.68 -13.89
C LEU A 127 4.63 -8.25 -13.34
N MET A 128 5.13 -7.34 -14.18
CA MET A 128 5.26 -5.92 -13.85
C MET A 128 3.93 -5.14 -13.92
N THR A 129 2.98 -5.63 -14.71
CA THR A 129 1.67 -4.99 -14.88
C THR A 129 0.68 -5.37 -13.77
N ILE A 130 0.83 -6.56 -13.18
CA ILE A 130 -0.06 -7.04 -12.09
C ILE A 130 -0.07 -6.07 -10.89
N PRO A 131 1.09 -5.64 -10.34
CA PRO A 131 1.10 -4.63 -9.27
C PRO A 131 0.42 -3.33 -9.68
N ALA A 132 0.71 -2.84 -10.88
CA ALA A 132 0.13 -1.62 -11.42
C ALA A 132 -1.41 -1.68 -11.50
N PHE A 133 -1.95 -2.83 -11.89
CA PHE A 133 -3.40 -3.05 -11.92
C PHE A 133 -4.05 -2.85 -10.54
N PHE A 134 -3.51 -3.47 -9.50
CA PHE A 134 -4.08 -3.39 -8.15
C PHE A 134 -3.98 -1.99 -7.55
N ALA A 135 -2.85 -1.31 -7.71
CA ALA A 135 -2.70 0.05 -7.22
C ALA A 135 -3.57 1.05 -7.97
N LYS A 136 -3.67 0.95 -9.31
CA LYS A 136 -4.53 1.83 -10.09
C LYS A 136 -6.00 1.59 -9.79
N SER A 137 -6.42 0.34 -9.60
CA SER A 137 -7.80 0.00 -9.20
C SER A 137 -8.22 0.63 -7.86
N SER A 138 -7.25 0.96 -7.00
CA SER A 138 -7.50 1.62 -5.71
C SER A 138 -8.14 2.99 -5.83
N SER A 139 -7.95 3.68 -6.96
CA SER A 139 -8.63 4.95 -7.22
C SER A 139 -10.15 4.81 -7.35
N ILE A 140 -10.66 3.58 -7.46
CA ILE A 140 -12.10 3.27 -7.51
C ILE A 140 -12.58 2.73 -6.16
N TYR A 141 -11.97 1.66 -5.66
CA TYR A 141 -12.49 1.02 -4.44
C TYR A 141 -12.19 1.80 -3.16
N ASN A 142 -11.12 2.61 -3.10
CA ASN A 142 -10.88 3.44 -1.91
C ASN A 142 -11.96 4.51 -1.73
N PRO A 143 -12.34 5.33 -2.74
CA PRO A 143 -13.50 6.21 -2.60
C PRO A 143 -14.77 5.47 -2.17
N MET A 144 -15.04 4.30 -2.75
CA MET A 144 -16.22 3.50 -2.37
C MET A 144 -16.20 3.07 -0.90
N ILE A 145 -15.05 2.61 -0.39
CA ILE A 145 -14.93 2.13 0.99
C ILE A 145 -14.86 3.29 1.99
N TYR A 146 -14.13 4.36 1.70
CA TYR A 146 -13.83 5.40 2.68
C TYR A 146 -14.81 6.58 2.66
N ILE A 147 -15.65 6.69 1.61
CA ILE A 147 -16.60 7.81 1.44
C ILE A 147 -18.04 7.31 1.37
N CYS A 148 -18.31 6.25 0.60
CA CYS A 148 -19.68 5.79 0.34
C CYS A 148 -20.21 4.78 1.37
N MET A 149 -19.34 4.16 2.15
CA MET A 149 -19.66 3.16 3.17
C MET A 149 -19.37 3.70 4.57
#